data_AF-A0A1C5H7K4-F1
#
_entry.id   AF-A0A1C5H7K4-F1
#
_cell.length_a   1.000
_cell.length_b   1.000
_cell.length_c   1.000
_cell.angle_alpha   90.00
_cell.angle_beta   90.00
_cell.angle_gamma   90.00
#
_symmetry.space_group_name_H-M   'P 1'
#
loop_
_entity.id
_entity.type
_entity.pdbx_description
1 polymer ?
#
loop_
_entity_poly.entity_id
_entity_poly.type
_entity_poly.pdbx_seq_one_letter_code
_entity_poly.pdbx_strand_id
1 'polypeptide(L)'
;MSERTGLSDVECFVLRESDGDAPLPEIADAWRAGADCPPTVEQAVPALADALAGLVAGGLVEVRRFATWPAPWGGGVPVDDDRLRAEADAVETWLPGPARTGLLVARFTGERGARR
;
A
#
# COMPACT_ATOMS: atom_id res chain seq x y z
N MET A 1 -6.19 26.03 -3.51
CA MET A 1 -5.47 24.91 -4.15
C MET A 1 -4.58 24.32 -3.08
N SER A 2 -5.05 23.29 -2.38
CA SER A 2 -4.45 22.84 -1.12
C SER A 2 -3.18 22.00 -1.38
N GLU A 3 -2.04 22.67 -1.35
CA GLU A 3 -0.82 22.33 -0.61
C GLU A 3 -0.75 20.88 -0.07
N ARG A 4 -0.36 19.93 -0.94
CA ARG A 4 0.18 18.61 -0.56
C ARG A 4 1.69 18.68 -0.30
N THR A 5 2.16 19.74 0.34
CA THR A 5 3.57 20.21 0.38
C THR A 5 4.56 19.36 1.20
N GLY A 6 4.29 18.08 1.44
CA GLY A 6 5.18 17.19 2.20
C GLY A 6 5.14 15.71 1.84
N LEU A 7 4.33 15.30 0.86
CA LEU A 7 4.26 13.91 0.42
C LEU A 7 5.24 13.68 -0.74
N SER A 8 6.01 12.60 -0.66
CA SER A 8 6.86 12.12 -1.74
C SER A 8 6.04 11.69 -2.97
N ASP A 9 6.69 11.59 -4.13
CA ASP A 9 6.08 11.06 -5.34
C ASP A 9 5.51 9.65 -5.14
N VAL A 10 6.21 8.82 -4.34
CA VAL A 10 5.77 7.45 -4.01
C VAL A 10 4.52 7.47 -3.15
N GLU A 11 4.45 8.32 -2.12
CA GLU A 11 3.25 8.45 -1.29
C GLU A 11 2.05 8.97 -2.09
N CYS A 12 2.27 9.94 -2.98
CA CYS A 12 1.21 10.44 -3.87
C CYS A 12 0.72 9.34 -4.83
N PHE A 13 1.64 8.51 -5.33
CA PHE A 13 1.29 7.36 -6.17
C PHE A 13 0.46 6.33 -5.39
N VAL A 14 0.93 5.91 -4.21
CA VAL A 14 0.24 4.94 -3.35
C VAL A 14 -1.15 5.43 -2.99
N LEU A 15 -1.32 6.70 -2.65
CA LEU A 15 -2.62 7.31 -2.35
C LEU A 15 -3.59 7.20 -3.52
N ARG A 16 -3.11 7.48 -4.74
CA ARG A 16 -3.93 7.41 -5.95
C ARG A 16 -4.36 5.98 -6.24
N GLU A 17 -3.44 5.02 -6.15
CA GLU A 17 -3.77 3.62 -6.39
C GLU A 17 -4.66 3.04 -5.28
N SER A 18 -4.59 3.58 -4.07
CA SER A 18 -5.39 3.15 -2.91
C SER A 18 -6.78 3.80 -2.84
N ASP A 19 -7.24 4.53 -3.86
CA ASP A 19 -8.61 5.11 -3.88
C ASP A 19 -9.71 4.02 -3.77
N GLY A 20 -9.36 2.76 -4.03
CA GLY A 20 -10.15 1.57 -3.72
C GLY A 20 -9.37 0.52 -2.90
N ASP A 21 -9.89 -0.71 -2.87
CA ASP A 21 -9.21 -1.86 -2.26
C ASP A 21 -8.08 -2.34 -3.18
N ALA A 22 -6.86 -1.87 -2.92
CA ALA A 22 -5.72 -2.08 -3.79
C ALA A 22 -4.72 -3.07 -3.15
N PRO A 23 -4.55 -4.27 -3.71
CA PRO A 23 -3.51 -5.19 -3.26
C PRO A 23 -2.12 -4.59 -3.47
N LEU A 24 -1.26 -4.72 -2.46
CA LEU A 24 0.11 -4.23 -2.52
C LEU A 24 0.90 -4.75 -3.73
N PRO A 25 0.75 -6.02 -4.17
CA PRO A 25 1.40 -6.48 -5.39
C PRO A 25 0.96 -5.76 -6.67
N GLU A 26 -0.30 -5.33 -6.75
CA GLU A 26 -0.81 -4.57 -7.90
C GLU A 26 -0.25 -3.13 -7.87
N ILE A 27 -0.15 -2.51 -6.68
CA ILE A 27 0.48 -1.20 -6.50
C ILE A 27 1.98 -1.28 -6.88
N ALA A 28 2.67 -2.33 -6.45
CA ALA A 28 4.08 -2.54 -6.76
C ALA A 28 4.34 -2.79 -8.25
N ASP A 29 3.47 -3.58 -8.91
CA ASP A 29 3.53 -3.79 -10.35
C ASP A 29 3.26 -2.49 -11.12
N ALA A 30 2.22 -1.74 -10.74
CA ALA A 30 1.87 -0.47 -11.37
C ALA A 30 2.98 0.59 -11.19
N TRP A 31 3.62 0.65 -10.02
CA TRP A 31 4.77 1.54 -9.77
C TRP A 31 5.92 1.24 -10.71
N ARG A 32 6.24 -0.05 -10.88
CA ARG A 32 7.30 -0.50 -11.78
C ARG A 32 6.95 -0.25 -13.24
N ALA A 33 5.72 -0.53 -13.65
CA ALA A 33 5.26 -0.33 -15.03
C ALA A 33 5.17 1.15 -15.43
N GLY A 34 4.92 2.06 -14.47
CA GLY A 34 4.77 3.49 -14.71
C GLY A 34 6.09 4.27 -14.77
N ALA A 35 7.23 3.66 -14.43
CA ALA A 35 8.52 4.32 -14.40
C ALA A 35 9.24 4.24 -15.76
N ASP A 36 9.77 5.38 -16.22
CA ASP A 36 10.59 5.46 -17.46
C ASP A 36 11.82 4.52 -17.39
N CYS A 37 12.34 4.32 -16.18
CA CYS A 37 13.29 3.28 -15.83
C CYS A 37 12.72 2.44 -14.67
N PRO A 38 12.15 1.25 -14.93
CA PRO A 38 11.51 0.44 -13.91
C PRO A 38 12.50 0.03 -12.82
N PRO A 39 12.28 0.40 -11.55
CA PRO A 39 13.13 -0.06 -10.45
C PRO A 39 13.06 -1.58 -10.30
N THR A 40 14.13 -2.18 -9.78
CA THR A 40 14.08 -3.60 -9.38
C THR A 40 13.09 -3.76 -8.23
N VAL A 41 12.61 -4.98 -8.02
CA VAL A 41 11.67 -5.28 -6.93
C VAL A 41 12.30 -4.93 -5.58
N GLU A 42 13.58 -5.23 -5.40
CA GLU A 42 14.36 -4.91 -4.20
C GLU A 42 14.51 -3.40 -3.96
N GLN A 43 14.36 -2.56 -5.00
CA GLN A 43 14.36 -1.10 -4.85
C GLN A 43 12.94 -0.54 -4.66
N ALA A 44 11.95 -1.12 -5.36
CA ALA A 44 10.57 -0.68 -5.31
C ALA A 44 9.90 -1.00 -3.97
N VAL A 45 10.11 -2.20 -3.44
CA VAL A 45 9.44 -2.68 -2.22
C VAL A 45 9.79 -1.83 -1.00
N PRO A 46 11.07 -1.53 -0.69
CA PRO A 46 11.39 -0.68 0.45
C PRO A 46 10.82 0.73 0.32
N ALA A 47 10.84 1.31 -0.89
CA ALA A 47 10.30 2.65 -1.12
C ALA A 47 8.77 2.69 -0.94
N LEU A 48 8.06 1.67 -1.45
CA LEU A 48 6.62 1.54 -1.27
C LEU A 48 6.24 1.23 0.18
N ALA A 49 7.01 0.40 0.87
CA ALA A 49 6.79 0.08 2.27
C ALA A 49 6.97 1.30 3.18
N ASP A 50 8.00 2.11 2.96
CA ASP A 50 8.21 3.35 3.72
C ASP A 50 7.10 4.38 3.44
N ALA A 51 6.69 4.53 2.18
CA ALA A 51 5.56 5.37 1.80
C ALA A 51 4.25 4.90 2.46
N LEU A 52 3.93 3.60 2.39
CA LEU A 52 2.75 3.03 3.05
C LEU A 52 2.80 3.22 4.57
N ALA A 53 3.96 3.01 5.19
CA ALA A 53 4.15 3.23 6.63
C ALA A 53 3.92 4.71 7.01
N GLY A 54 4.44 5.65 6.23
CA GLY A 54 4.19 7.09 6.42
C GLY A 54 2.71 7.45 6.29
N LEU A 55 2.03 6.91 5.28
CA LEU A 55 0.60 7.14 5.04
C LEU A 55 -0.29 6.51 6.12
N VAL A 56 0.07 5.32 6.63
CA VAL A 56 -0.64 4.67 7.74
C VAL A 56 -0.44 5.45 9.03
N ALA A 57 0.79 5.86 9.34
CA ALA A 57 1.08 6.71 10.50
C ALA A 57 0.35 8.06 10.42
N GLY A 58 0.18 8.62 9.22
CA GLY A 58 -0.61 9.81 8.95
C GLY A 58 -2.12 9.59 8.91
N GLY A 59 -2.61 8.36 9.03
CA GLY A 59 -4.03 8.01 8.98
C GLY A 59 -4.70 8.24 7.63
N LEU A 60 -3.92 8.36 6.55
CA LEU A 60 -4.40 8.60 5.18
C LEU A 60 -4.75 7.30 4.44
N VAL A 61 -4.08 6.20 4.82
CA VAL A 61 -4.31 4.86 4.29
C VAL A 61 -4.44 3.90 5.47
N GLU A 62 -5.27 2.87 5.30
CA GLU A 62 -5.29 1.70 6.16
C GLU A 62 -4.81 0.51 5.35
N VAL A 63 -3.87 -0.25 5.89
CA VAL A 63 -3.44 -1.52 5.29
C VAL A 63 -3.97 -2.67 6.12
N ARG A 64 -4.50 -3.68 5.44
CA ARG A 64 -4.98 -4.90 6.06
C ARG A 64 -4.42 -6.13 5.39
N ARG A 65 -4.15 -7.16 6.19
CA ARG A 65 -3.76 -8.49 5.74
C ARG A 65 -4.98 -9.39 5.63
N PHE A 66 -5.11 -10.06 4.49
CA PHE A 66 -6.20 -11.00 4.21
C PHE A 66 -5.65 -12.41 4.03
N ALA A 67 -6.26 -13.38 4.71
CA ALA A 67 -5.91 -14.79 4.51
C ALA A 67 -6.24 -15.26 3.08
N THR A 68 -7.28 -14.70 2.47
CA THR A 68 -7.65 -14.94 1.06
C THR A 68 -8.20 -13.64 0.46
N TRP A 69 -7.92 -13.39 -0.82
CA TRP A 69 -8.40 -12.21 -1.54
C TRP A 69 -8.99 -12.60 -2.90
N PRO A 70 -10.15 -12.07 -3.32
CA PRO A 70 -10.94 -10.99 -2.71
C PRO A 70 -11.74 -11.40 -1.47
N ALA A 71 -11.89 -10.49 -0.51
CA ALA A 71 -12.70 -10.67 0.71
C ALA A 71 -13.28 -9.33 1.20
N PRO A 72 -14.36 -9.32 2.01
CA PRO A 72 -14.88 -8.08 2.60
C PRO A 72 -13.83 -7.40 3.49
N TRP A 73 -13.67 -6.07 3.38
CA TRP A 73 -12.64 -5.31 4.12
C TRP A 73 -12.57 -5.59 5.62
N GLY A 74 -13.74 -5.73 6.25
CA GLY A 74 -13.87 -6.04 7.68
C GLY A 74 -13.28 -7.39 8.11
N GLY A 75 -13.02 -8.31 7.16
CA GLY A 75 -12.38 -9.60 7.41
C GLY A 75 -10.85 -9.57 7.38
N GLY A 76 -10.25 -8.44 7.02
CA GLY A 76 -8.80 -8.24 7.04
C GLY A 76 -8.30 -7.82 8.42
N VAL A 77 -7.08 -8.23 8.76
CA VAL A 77 -6.41 -7.83 10.00
C VAL A 77 -5.63 -6.54 9.75
N PRO A 78 -5.86 -5.45 10.51
CA PRO A 78 -5.07 -4.22 10.40
C PRO A 78 -3.57 -4.47 10.54
N VAL A 79 -2.79 -3.73 9.77
CA VAL A 79 -1.32 -3.78 9.78
C VAL A 79 -0.80 -2.39 10.04
N ASP A 80 -0.10 -2.23 11.16
CA ASP A 80 0.51 -0.97 11.58
C ASP A 80 1.80 -0.66 10.78
N ASP A 81 2.31 0.56 10.92
CA ASP A 81 3.45 1.05 10.14
C ASP A 81 4.76 0.27 10.40
N ASP A 82 5.00 -0.17 11.64
CA ASP A 82 6.18 -0.99 11.99
C ASP A 82 6.13 -2.37 11.32
N ARG A 83 4.94 -2.98 11.29
CA ARG A 83 4.69 -4.25 10.60
C ARG A 83 4.87 -4.10 9.09
N LEU A 84 4.45 -2.99 8.49
CA LEU A 84 4.64 -2.73 7.06
C LEU A 84 6.12 -2.67 6.68
N ARG A 85 6.95 -2.03 7.51
CA ARG A 85 8.40 -2.01 7.28
C ARG A 85 9.01 -3.41 7.38
N ALA A 86 8.56 -4.23 8.34
CA ALA A 86 9.01 -5.62 8.46
C ALA A 86 8.57 -6.50 7.27
N GLU A 87 7.40 -6.25 6.68
CA GLU A 87 6.94 -6.97 5.48
C GLU A 87 7.72 -6.54 4.22
N ALA A 88 8.47 -5.44 4.26
CA ALA A 88 9.36 -5.04 3.16
C ALA A 88 10.53 -6.01 2.97
N ASP A 89 11.00 -6.64 4.05
CA ASP A 89 12.02 -7.71 3.98
C ASP A 89 11.49 -8.97 3.27
N ALA A 90 10.17 -9.17 3.25
CA ALA A 90 9.51 -10.27 2.58
C ALA A 90 9.14 -9.90 1.13
N VAL A 91 10.12 -9.50 0.32
CA VAL A 91 9.94 -9.01 -1.07
C VAL A 91 9.04 -9.91 -1.94
N GLU A 92 9.06 -11.22 -1.71
CA GLU A 92 8.23 -12.19 -2.45
C GLU A 92 6.72 -11.99 -2.26
N THR A 93 6.28 -11.43 -1.12
CA THR A 93 4.85 -11.16 -0.84
C THR A 93 4.33 -9.91 -1.54
N TRP A 94 5.23 -9.10 -2.09
CA TRP A 94 4.94 -7.91 -2.88
C TRP A 94 4.91 -8.18 -4.38
N LEU A 95 5.19 -9.42 -4.79
CA LEU A 95 5.14 -9.81 -6.19
C LEU A 95 3.78 -10.42 -6.55
N PRO A 96 3.25 -10.14 -7.75
CA PRO A 96 2.04 -10.80 -8.23
C PRO A 96 2.32 -12.30 -8.33
N GLY A 97 1.57 -13.09 -7.57
CA GLY A 97 1.72 -14.53 -7.48
C GLY A 97 0.38 -15.25 -7.48
N PRO A 98 0.36 -16.56 -7.84
CA PRO A 98 -0.87 -17.34 -7.87
C PRO A 98 -1.46 -17.57 -6.47
N ALA A 99 -0.65 -17.46 -5.41
CA ALA A 99 -1.09 -17.61 -4.03
C ALA A 99 -1.53 -16.25 -3.46
N ARG A 100 -2.85 -15.99 -3.45
CA ARG A 100 -3.45 -14.82 -2.77
C ARG A 100 -3.65 -15.05 -1.28
N THR A 101 -2.73 -15.77 -0.66
CA THR A 101 -2.82 -16.17 0.75
C THR A 101 -1.97 -15.22 1.59
N GLY A 102 -2.58 -14.54 2.57
CA GLY A 102 -1.86 -13.57 3.40
C GLY A 102 -1.54 -12.26 2.70
N LEU A 103 -2.36 -11.86 1.71
CA LEU A 103 -2.18 -10.66 0.88
C LEU A 103 -2.41 -9.39 1.67
N LEU A 104 -1.53 -8.41 1.50
CA LEU A 104 -1.71 -7.07 2.02
C LEU A 104 -2.48 -6.21 1.02
N VAL A 105 -3.48 -5.49 1.51
CA VAL A 105 -4.34 -4.61 0.71
C VAL A 105 -4.39 -3.25 1.39
N ALA A 106 -4.10 -2.20 0.63
CA ALA A 106 -4.21 -0.82 1.05
C ALA A 106 -5.57 -0.25 0.65
N ARG A 107 -6.13 0.58 1.51
CA ARG A 107 -7.34 1.37 1.24
C ARG A 107 -7.12 2.79 1.75
N PHE A 108 -7.42 3.76 0.91
CA PHE A 108 -7.47 5.16 1.31
C PHE A 108 -8.58 5.38 2.32
N THR A 109 -8.21 5.92 3.48
CA THR A 109 -9.14 6.23 4.58
C THR A 109 -9.60 7.68 4.58
N GLY A 110 -9.06 8.49 3.65
CA GLY A 110 -9.00 9.94 3.73
C GLY A 110 -10.23 10.57 4.30
N GLU A 111 -10.09 11.12 5.52
CA GLU A 111 -11.06 11.94 6.24
C GLU A 111 -12.54 11.76 5.85
N ARG A 112 -12.99 10.50 5.73
CA ARG A 112 -14.41 10.13 5.66
C ARG A 112 -14.86 9.38 6.91
N GLY A 113 -14.06 9.48 7.98
CA GLY A 113 -14.44 9.18 9.35
C GLY A 113 -15.16 10.32 10.09
N ALA A 114 -15.42 11.48 9.47
CA ALA A 114 -15.98 12.63 10.17
C ALA A 114 -17.06 13.40 9.40
N ARG A 115 -18.12 12.73 8.93
CA ARG A 115 -19.46 13.36 8.90
C ARG A 115 -20.52 12.34 9.34
N ARG A 116 -21.20 12.75 10.41
CA ARG A 116 -22.29 12.11 11.14
C ARG A 116 -23.41 11.61 10.24
#